data_AF-A0A632MKT9-F1
#
_entry.id   AF-A0A632MKT9-F1
#
_cell.length_a   1.000
_cell.length_b   1.000
_cell.length_c   1.000
_cell.angle_alpha   90.00
_cell.angle_beta   90.00
_cell.angle_gamma   90.00
#
_symmetry.space_group_name_H-M   'P 1'
#
loop_
_entity.id
_entity.type
_entity.pdbx_description
1 polymer ?
#
loop_
_entity_poly.entity_id
_entity_poly.type
_entity_poly.pdbx_seq_one_letter_code
_entity_poly.pdbx_strand_id
1 'polypeptide(L)' 'MEQTRDIRSRAPKAKKPRKAVLLRLDEEEFSTLEGIAKKEDRSRSNMARLVYLRGLTEIKNEMQKGGS' A
#
# COMPACT_ATOMS: atom_id res chain seq x y z
N MET A 1 19.32 -20.84 29.35
CA MET A 1 18.76 -21.54 28.17
C MET A 1 18.28 -20.48 27.21
N GLU A 2 19.01 -20.24 26.13
CA GLU A 2 18.67 -19.24 25.13
C GLU A 2 17.65 -19.84 24.17
N GLN A 3 16.37 -19.47 24.30
CA GLN A 3 15.34 -19.87 23.35
C GLN A 3 15.34 -18.88 22.18
N THR A 4 16.11 -19.18 21.15
CA THR A 4 15.95 -18.55 19.83
C THR A 4 14.60 -19.02 19.27
N ARG A 5 13.57 -18.19 19.46
CA ARG A 5 12.26 -18.41 18.83
C ARG A 5 12.46 -18.29 17.33
N ASP A 6 12.59 -19.42 16.64
CA ASP A 6 12.53 -19.48 15.19
C ASP A 6 11.09 -19.15 14.77
N ILE A 7 10.84 -17.86 14.50
CA ILE A 7 9.56 -17.34 14.02
C ILE A 7 9.49 -17.46 12.49
N ARG A 8 10.04 -18.52 11.88
CA ARG A 8 9.77 -18.82 10.46
C ARG A 8 8.32 -19.27 10.35
N SER A 9 7.45 -18.29 10.12
CA SER A 9 6.06 -18.51 9.72
C SER A 9 6.02 -19.56 8.61
N ARG A 10 5.39 -20.71 8.92
CA ARG A 10 5.25 -21.86 8.00
C ARG A 10 4.11 -21.67 7.00
N ALA A 11 3.59 -20.46 6.86
CA ALA A 11 2.57 -20.17 5.85
C ALA A 11 3.19 -20.35 4.46
N PRO A 12 2.52 -21.07 3.54
CA PRO A 12 3.03 -21.25 2.18
C PRO A 12 3.27 -19.88 1.55
N LYS A 13 4.51 -19.66 1.09
CA LYS A 13 4.87 -18.43 0.39
C LYS A 13 3.92 -18.29 -0.79
N ALA A 14 3.17 -17.19 -0.84
CA ALA A 14 2.24 -16.94 -1.94
C ALA A 14 2.96 -17.08 -3.29
N LYS A 15 2.33 -17.72 -4.28
CA LYS A 15 2.89 -17.93 -5.63
C LYS A 15 3.35 -16.62 -6.30
N LYS A 16 2.75 -15.49 -5.90
CA LYS A 16 3.18 -14.12 -6.21
C LYS A 16 3.17 -13.30 -4.92
N PRO A 17 4.29 -13.24 -4.17
CA PRO A 17 4.33 -12.45 -2.95
C PRO A 17 4.18 -10.97 -3.28
N ARG A 18 3.38 -10.25 -2.50
CA ARG A 18 3.31 -8.78 -2.62
C ARG A 18 4.64 -8.22 -2.14
N LYS A 19 5.25 -7.36 -2.96
CA LYS A 19 6.45 -6.60 -2.56
C LYS A 19 6.02 -5.36 -1.79
N ALA A 20 6.73 -5.04 -0.71
CA ALA A 20 6.56 -3.80 0.02
C ALA A 20 7.41 -2.70 -0.61
N VAL A 21 6.88 -1.48 -0.61
CA VAL A 21 7.60 -0.25 -0.96
C VAL A 21 7.52 0.67 0.24
N LEU A 22 8.65 1.25 0.64
CA LEU A 22 8.68 2.33 1.63
C LEU A 22 8.18 3.61 0.97
N LEU A 23 7.08 4.16 1.48
CA LEU A 23 6.52 5.44 1.05
C LEU A 23 6.82 6.48 2.13
N ARG A 24 7.55 7.54 1.77
CA ARG A 24 7.74 8.69 2.65
C ARG A 24 6.59 9.65 2.40
N LEU A 25 5.92 10.01 3.47
CA LEU A 25 4.86 11.02 3.50
C LEU A 25 5.30 12.09 4.49
N ASP A 26 4.92 13.33 4.24
CA ASP A 26 4.95 14.34 5.28
C ASP A 26 3.85 14.10 6.34
N GLU A 27 3.83 14.94 7.37
CA GLU A 27 2.90 14.78 8.49
C GLU A 27 1.43 15.00 8.08
N GLU A 28 1.18 15.93 7.17
CA GLU A 28 -0.16 16.27 6.69
C GLU A 28 -0.72 15.15 5.80
N GLU A 29 0.09 14.66 4.86
CA GLU A 29 -0.20 13.53 3.99
C GLU A 29 -0.49 12.26 4.79
N PHE A 30 0.33 11.99 5.81
CA PHE A 30 0.15 10.83 6.68
C PHE A 30 -1.15 10.92 7.50
N SER A 31 -1.41 12.09 8.11
CA SER A 31 -2.63 12.34 8.87
C SER A 31 -3.89 12.23 8.00
N THR A 32 -3.83 12.77 6.79
CA THR A 32 -4.91 12.67 5.80
C THR A 32 -5.20 11.22 5.44
N LEU A 33 -4.15 10.45 5.12
CA LEU A 33 -4.28 9.03 4.79
C LEU A 33 -4.89 8.24 5.97
N GLU A 34 -4.46 8.53 7.20
CA GLU A 34 -4.99 7.90 8.40
C GLU A 34 -6.46 8.26 8.66
N GLY A 35 -6.85 9.51 8.47
CA GLY A 35 -8.23 9.96 8.60
C GLY A 35 -9.17 9.24 7.62
N ILE A 36 -8.76 9.12 6.35
CA ILE A 36 -9.54 8.40 5.34
C ILE A 36 -9.60 6.90 5.67
N ALA A 37 -8.48 6.31 6.08
CA ALA A 37 -8.43 4.90 6.46
C ALA A 37 -9.37 4.58 7.63
N LYS A 38 -9.39 5.44 8.67
CA LYS A 38 -10.32 5.34 9.81
C LYS A 38 -11.78 5.48 9.38
N LYS A 39 -12.09 6.45 8.53
CA LYS A 39 -13.45 6.70 8.04
C LYS A 39 -14.03 5.50 7.26
N GLU A 40 -13.18 4.80 6.51
CA GLU A 40 -13.56 3.68 5.64
C GLU A 40 -13.39 2.31 6.29
N ASP A 41 -13.07 2.25 7.60
CA ASP A 41 -12.77 1.03 8.36
C ASP A 41 -11.72 0.12 7.68
N ARG A 42 -10.64 0.74 7.18
CA ARG A 42 -9.57 0.05 6.43
C ARG A 42 -8.21 0.31 7.05
N SER A 43 -7.28 -0.62 6.84
CA SER A 43 -5.88 -0.38 7.20
C SER A 43 -5.25 0.70 6.33
N ARG A 44 -4.35 1.50 6.91
CA ARG A 44 -3.59 2.54 6.20
C ARG A 44 -2.89 2.01 4.95
N SER A 45 -2.26 0.84 5.03
CA SER A 45 -1.59 0.22 3.88
C SER A 45 -2.56 -0.15 2.75
N ASN A 46 -3.78 -0.60 3.10
CA ASN A 46 -4.81 -0.87 2.10
C ASN A 46 -5.33 0.43 1.48
N MET A 47 -5.50 1.48 2.29
CA MET A 47 -5.90 2.80 1.81
C MET A 47 -4.85 3.40 0.86
N ALA A 48 -3.57 3.36 1.23
CA ALA A 48 -2.47 3.82 0.37
C ALA A 48 -2.47 3.09 -0.98
N ARG A 49 -2.74 1.79 -0.97
CA ARG A 49 -2.87 1.00 -2.20
C ARG A 49 -4.05 1.45 -3.06
N LEU A 50 -5.20 1.77 -2.47
CA LEU A 50 -6.36 2.26 -3.21
C LEU A 50 -6.09 3.62 -3.86
N VAL A 51 -5.47 4.54 -3.11
CA VAL A 51 -5.05 5.85 -3.62
C VAL A 51 -4.08 5.67 -4.79
N TYR A 52 -3.07 4.81 -4.65
CA TYR A 52 -2.13 4.49 -5.72
C TYR A 52 -2.84 3.97 -6.99
N LEU A 53 -3.77 3.03 -6.85
CA LEU A 53 -4.50 2.46 -8.00
C LEU A 53 -5.37 3.49 -8.71
N ARG A 54 -5.97 4.42 -7.94
CA ARG A 54 -6.77 5.51 -8.49
C ARG A 54 -5.89 6.48 -9.29
N GLY A 55 -4.78 6.95 -8.71
CA GLY A 55 -3.83 7.81 -9.42
C GLY A 55 -3.25 7.15 -10.67
N LEU A 56 -2.95 5.83 -10.63
CA LEU A 56 -2.48 5.10 -11.80
C LEU A 56 -3.50 5.10 -12.95
N THR A 57 -4.80 5.03 -12.63
CA THR A 57 -5.86 5.12 -13.64
C THR A 57 -5.90 6.48 -14.31
N GLU A 58 -5.78 7.55 -13.52
CA GLU A 58 -5.77 8.93 -14.01
C GLU A 58 -4.55 9.18 -14.93
N ILE A 59 -3.35 8.79 -14.48
CA ILE A 59 -2.11 8.89 -15.29
C ILE A 59 -2.25 8.14 -16.62
N LYS A 60 -2.81 6.92 -16.60
CA LYS A 60 -3.03 6.15 -17.84
C LYS A 60 -4.01 6.83 -18.78
N ASN A 61 -5.07 7.43 -18.24
CA ASN A 61 -6.05 8.15 -19.04
C ASN A 61 -5.44 9.40 -19.68
N GLU A 62 -4.56 10.11 -18.98
CA GLU A 62 -3.82 11.27 -19.53
C GLU A 62 -2.88 10.83 -20.65
N MET A 63 -2.13 9.74 -20.45
CA MET A 63 -1.24 9.18 -21.48
C MET A 63 -1.98 8.75 -22.75
N GLN A 64 -3.22 8.29 -22.63
CA GLN A 64 -4.04 7.92 -23.79
C GLN A 64 -4.63 9.13 -24.53
N LYS A 65 -4.84 10.26 -23.82
CA LYS A 65 -5.38 11.50 -24.41
C LYS A 65 -4.34 12.34 -25.15
N GLY A 66 -3.06 12.20 -24.83
CA GLY A 66 -1.96 12.93 -25.49
C GLY A 66 -1.49 12.34 -26.82
N GLY A 67 -2.16 11.31 -27.35
CA GLY A 67 -1.77 10.59 -28.58
C GLY A 67 -2.80 10.67 -29.71
N SER A 68 -3.68 11.67 -29.72
CA SER A 68 -4.66 11.91 -30.80
C SER A 68 -4.46 13.28 -31.44
#